data_AF-A0A1X7FYE1-F1
#
_entry.id   AF-A0A1X7FYE1-F1
#
_cell.length_a   1.000
_cell.length_b   1.000
_cell.length_c   1.000
_cell.angle_alpha   90.00
_cell.angle_beta   90.00
_cell.angle_gamma   90.00
#
_symmetry.space_group_name_H-M   'P 1'
#
loop_
_entity.id
_entity.type
_entity.pdbx_description
1 polymer ?
#
loop_
_entity_poly.entity_id
_entity_poly.type
_entity_poly.pdbx_seq_one_letter_code
_entity_poly.pdbx_strand_id
1 'polypeptide(L)'
;MHVRLYIVIYASLFALLALADLTSSLLGHWLAGATEFNPALAVSGRIDVERFVGLNALLGMVTVGMFGWAMARAERADPSYLAAPWKAALSWLTYLNPFKPANQPRAVFHWIAIAISLLMVRTMAVANNLAIAFELQDLLTPLSAAVAALAPSNLVYMLVVTILVAPFWLISLYMVPHLLKTAISGRPHPI
;
A
#
# COMPACT_ATOMS: atom_id res chain seq x y z
N MET A 1 19.38 5.16 15.35
CA MET A 1 19.71 5.46 13.94
C MET A 1 18.76 4.78 12.95
N HIS A 2 18.39 3.51 13.16
CA HIS A 2 17.61 2.71 12.19
C HIS A 2 16.18 3.21 11.89
N VAL A 3 15.41 3.69 12.87
CA VAL A 3 14.01 4.12 12.64
C VAL A 3 13.91 5.26 11.63
N ARG A 4 14.77 6.29 11.74
CA ARG A 4 14.81 7.41 10.80
C ARG A 4 15.15 6.95 9.38
N LEU A 5 16.11 6.02 9.26
CA LEU A 5 16.49 5.44 7.98
C LEU A 5 15.30 4.71 7.33
N TYR A 6 14.58 3.87 8.07
CA TYR A 6 13.39 3.18 7.53
C TYR A 6 12.31 4.16 7.07
N ILE A 7 12.07 5.24 7.82
CA ILE A 7 11.09 6.27 7.44
C ILE A 7 11.53 6.95 6.14
N VAL A 8 12.80 7.31 6.00
CA VAL A 8 13.34 7.92 4.77
C VAL A 8 13.24 6.95 3.60
N ILE A 9 13.61 5.68 3.78
CA ILE A 9 13.48 4.66 2.74
C ILE A 9 12.01 4.53 2.29
N TYR A 10 11.08 4.40 3.23
CA TYR A 10 9.66 4.30 2.91
C TYR A 10 9.15 5.53 2.16
N ALA A 11 9.46 6.74 2.65
CA ALA A 11 9.04 7.99 2.03
C ALA A 11 9.60 8.14 0.60
N SER A 12 10.89 7.83 0.41
CA SER A 12 11.54 7.87 -0.91
C SER A 12 10.93 6.84 -1.87
N LEU A 13 10.74 5.60 -1.43
CA LEU A 13 10.11 4.56 -2.26
C LEU A 13 8.67 4.93 -2.62
N PHE A 14 7.91 5.48 -1.67
CA PHE A 14 6.55 5.93 -1.94
C PHE A 14 6.53 7.04 -3.00
N ALA A 15 7.39 8.04 -2.88
CA ALA A 15 7.47 9.15 -3.83
C ALA A 15 7.93 8.68 -5.22
N LEU A 16 8.95 7.82 -5.29
CA LEU A 16 9.45 7.25 -6.53
C LEU A 16 8.38 6.40 -7.24
N LEU A 17 7.67 5.56 -6.49
CA LEU A 17 6.58 4.74 -7.04
C LEU A 17 5.38 5.59 -7.46
N ALA A 18 5.06 6.68 -6.76
CA ALA A 18 4.02 7.60 -7.19
C ALA A 18 4.39 8.30 -8.51
N LEU A 19 5.66 8.69 -8.69
CA LEU A 19 6.13 9.27 -9.95
C LEU A 19 6.13 8.23 -11.07
N ALA A 20 6.56 7.00 -10.80
CA ALA A 20 6.54 5.90 -11.76
C ALA A 20 5.11 5.55 -12.18
N ASP A 21 4.16 5.56 -11.24
CA ASP A 21 2.74 5.29 -11.49
C ASP A 21 2.17 6.35 -12.42
N LEU A 22 2.34 7.64 -12.10
CA LEU A 22 1.93 8.73 -13.00
C LEU A 22 2.55 8.61 -14.39
N THR A 23 3.86 8.37 -14.45
CA THR A 23 4.59 8.30 -15.73
C THR A 23 4.11 7.10 -16.56
N SER A 24 3.91 5.95 -15.93
CA SER A 24 3.43 4.74 -16.60
C SER A 24 1.96 4.86 -17.04
N SER A 25 1.08 5.50 -16.26
CA SER A 25 -0.30 5.80 -16.67
C SER A 25 -0.34 6.73 -17.87
N LEU A 26 0.47 7.79 -17.87
CA LEU A 26 0.60 8.68 -19.02
C LEU A 26 1.13 7.91 -20.23
N LEU A 27 2.18 7.10 -20.08
CA LEU A 27 2.72 6.31 -21.17
C LEU A 27 1.70 5.33 -21.76
N GLY A 28 0.96 4.60 -20.92
CA GLY A 28 -0.09 3.68 -21.34
C GLY A 28 -1.21 4.38 -22.12
N HIS A 29 -1.59 5.58 -21.70
CA HIS A 29 -2.55 6.38 -22.46
C HIS A 29 -1.99 6.81 -23.82
N TRP A 30 -0.75 7.30 -23.87
CA TRP A 30 -0.15 7.87 -25.06
C TRP A 30 0.20 6.82 -26.13
N LEU A 31 0.68 5.65 -25.72
CA LEU A 31 1.11 4.60 -26.63
C LEU A 31 -0.01 3.63 -27.00
N ALA A 32 -0.87 3.26 -26.03
CA ALA A 32 -1.85 2.20 -26.19
C ALA A 32 -3.30 2.66 -26.03
N GLY A 33 -3.55 3.97 -25.86
CA GLY A 33 -4.90 4.49 -25.67
C GLY A 33 -5.59 4.05 -24.38
N ALA A 34 -4.81 3.63 -23.38
CA ALA A 34 -5.33 3.15 -22.10
C ALA A 34 -6.19 4.22 -21.39
N THR A 35 -7.19 3.76 -20.64
CA THR A 35 -8.08 4.61 -19.84
C THR A 35 -7.76 4.51 -18.35
N GLU A 36 -7.88 5.63 -17.64
CA GLU A 36 -7.68 5.67 -16.19
C GLU A 36 -8.77 4.87 -15.47
N PHE A 37 -8.37 3.83 -14.75
CA PHE A 37 -9.29 2.93 -14.06
C PHE A 37 -9.83 3.52 -12.75
N ASN A 38 -9.06 4.38 -12.07
CA ASN A 38 -9.50 5.00 -10.82
C ASN A 38 -10.50 6.14 -11.10
N PRO A 39 -11.79 6.00 -10.70
CA PRO A 39 -12.80 7.01 -11.01
C PRO A 39 -12.54 8.36 -10.32
N ALA A 40 -11.77 8.40 -9.22
CA ALA A 40 -11.41 9.66 -8.57
C ALA A 40 -10.39 10.47 -9.38
N LEU A 41 -9.61 9.78 -10.23
CA LEU A 41 -8.54 10.35 -11.06
C LEU A 41 -8.95 10.48 -12.52
N ALA A 42 -9.97 9.76 -12.97
CA ALA A 42 -10.38 9.75 -14.37
C ALA A 42 -11.16 11.03 -14.75
N VAL A 43 -10.65 11.75 -15.76
CA VAL A 43 -11.34 12.85 -16.44
C VAL A 43 -11.28 12.60 -17.94
N SER A 44 -12.44 12.39 -18.57
CA SER A 44 -12.55 11.99 -19.98
C SER A 44 -11.66 10.79 -20.35
N GLY A 45 -11.56 9.81 -19.44
CA GLY A 45 -10.74 8.61 -19.61
C GLY A 45 -9.25 8.79 -19.38
N ARG A 46 -8.77 10.01 -19.10
CA ARG A 46 -7.36 10.31 -18.80
C ARG A 46 -7.14 10.52 -17.31
N ILE A 47 -5.90 10.34 -16.86
CA ILE A 47 -5.49 10.69 -15.51
C ILE A 47 -5.47 12.21 -15.31
N ASP A 48 -6.18 12.69 -14.29
CA ASP A 48 -6.10 14.06 -13.80
C ASP A 48 -4.84 14.19 -12.92
N VAL A 49 -3.82 14.86 -13.46
CA VAL A 49 -2.51 15.00 -12.82
C VAL A 49 -2.60 15.78 -11.51
N GLU A 50 -3.44 16.81 -11.43
CA GLU A 50 -3.57 17.62 -10.22
C GLU A 50 -4.19 16.80 -9.09
N ARG A 51 -5.30 16.09 -9.38
CA ARG A 51 -5.93 15.17 -8.41
C ARG A 51 -4.99 14.05 -8.01
N PHE A 52 -4.24 13.51 -8.97
CA PHE A 52 -3.23 12.48 -8.69
C PHE A 52 -2.20 12.99 -7.70
N VAL A 53 -1.58 14.13 -7.97
CA VAL A 53 -0.56 14.71 -7.09
C VAL A 53 -1.13 15.01 -5.70
N GLY A 54 -2.31 15.64 -5.62
CA GLY A 54 -2.96 15.97 -4.35
C GLY A 54 -3.28 14.73 -3.49
N LEU A 55 -3.90 13.71 -4.08
CA LEU A 55 -4.24 12.47 -3.39
C LEU A 55 -2.99 11.69 -2.96
N ASN A 56 -1.96 11.63 -3.81
CA ASN A 56 -0.71 10.97 -3.50
C ASN A 56 0.08 11.69 -2.40
N ALA A 57 0.11 13.03 -2.41
CA ALA A 57 0.74 13.82 -1.36
C ALA A 57 0.05 13.59 -0.01
N LEU A 58 -1.28 13.62 0.02
CA LEU A 58 -2.05 13.35 1.25
C LEU A 58 -1.82 11.93 1.77
N LEU A 59 -1.94 10.92 0.90
CA LEU A 59 -1.71 9.53 1.26
C LEU A 59 -0.26 9.30 1.73
N GLY A 60 0.71 9.93 1.06
CA GLY A 60 2.12 9.89 1.44
C GLY A 60 2.33 10.46 2.84
N MET A 61 1.85 11.67 3.12
CA MET A 61 1.97 12.30 4.45
C MET A 61 1.36 11.41 5.55
N VAL A 62 0.13 10.91 5.34
CA VAL A 62 -0.56 10.07 6.32
C VAL A 62 0.21 8.77 6.55
N THR A 63 0.58 8.07 5.48
CA THR A 63 1.20 6.74 5.62
C THR A 63 2.64 6.82 6.13
N VAL A 64 3.41 7.85 5.73
CA VAL A 64 4.75 8.10 6.29
C VAL A 64 4.65 8.44 7.77
N GLY A 65 3.69 9.28 8.16
CA GLY A 65 3.44 9.63 9.55
C GLY A 65 3.05 8.42 10.40
N MET A 66 2.12 7.59 9.92
CA MET A 66 1.68 6.38 10.62
C MET A 66 2.77 5.31 10.68
N PHE A 67 3.53 5.13 9.60
CA PHE A 67 4.69 4.24 9.58
C PHE A 67 5.74 4.69 10.58
N GLY A 68 6.08 5.98 10.61
CA GLY A 68 7.00 6.54 11.59
C GLY A 68 6.52 6.39 13.04
N TRP A 69 5.23 6.64 13.28
CA TRP A 69 4.58 6.42 14.58
C TRP A 69 4.69 4.95 15.03
N ALA A 70 4.47 4.01 14.12
CA ALA A 70 4.52 2.58 14.38
C ALA A 70 5.96 2.10 14.61
N MET A 71 6.90 2.51 13.77
CA MET A 71 8.32 2.17 13.91
C MET A 71 8.93 2.72 15.19
N ALA A 72 8.48 3.89 15.66
CA ALA A 72 8.88 4.44 16.95
C ALA A 72 8.42 3.55 18.13
N ARG A 73 7.30 2.83 17.97
CA ARG A 73 6.69 1.95 18.97
C ARG A 73 6.84 0.46 18.62
N ALA A 74 7.85 0.10 17.83
CA ALA A 74 8.10 -1.26 17.37
C ALA A 74 8.07 -2.28 18.51
N GLU A 75 8.58 -1.92 19.69
CA GLU A 75 8.60 -2.75 20.89
C GLU A 75 7.23 -3.07 21.48
N ARG A 76 6.19 -2.31 21.11
CA ARG A 76 4.82 -2.53 21.58
C ARG A 76 4.07 -3.57 20.77
N ALA A 77 4.60 -4.00 19.62
CA ALA A 77 3.93 -4.95 18.72
C ALA A 77 3.61 -6.26 19.46
N ASP A 78 2.41 -6.80 19.20
CA ASP A 78 1.95 -8.03 19.84
C ASP A 78 2.87 -9.22 19.48
N PRO A 79 3.53 -9.87 20.47
CA PRO A 79 4.41 -11.01 20.21
C PRO A 79 3.71 -12.19 19.51
N SER A 80 2.40 -12.35 19.72
CA SER A 80 1.62 -13.41 19.07
C SER A 80 1.53 -13.21 17.56
N TYR A 81 1.58 -11.97 17.07
CA TYR A 81 1.61 -11.65 15.64
C TYR A 81 3.00 -11.83 15.04
N LEU A 82 4.06 -11.67 15.85
CA LEU A 82 5.42 -12.00 15.42
C LEU A 82 5.60 -13.50 15.18
N ALA A 83 4.94 -14.33 15.98
CA ALA A 83 4.96 -15.79 15.86
C ALA A 83 3.97 -16.33 14.82
N ALA A 84 2.79 -15.72 14.71
CA ALA A 84 1.73 -16.13 13.79
C ALA A 84 1.09 -14.91 13.09
N PRO A 85 1.73 -14.33 12.05
CA PRO A 85 1.30 -13.10 11.41
C PRO A 85 -0.13 -13.12 10.85
N TRP A 86 -0.59 -14.28 10.38
CA TRP A 86 -1.93 -14.45 9.83
C TRP A 86 -3.04 -14.09 10.84
N LYS A 87 -2.79 -14.23 12.15
CA LYS A 87 -3.77 -13.86 13.19
C LYS A 87 -4.08 -12.37 13.18
N ALA A 88 -3.19 -11.55 12.62
CA ALA A 88 -3.40 -10.12 12.47
C ALA A 88 -4.28 -9.77 11.24
N ALA A 89 -4.55 -10.69 10.32
CA ALA A 89 -5.16 -10.37 9.02
C ALA A 89 -6.50 -9.64 9.12
N LEU A 90 -7.32 -9.97 10.12
CA LEU A 90 -8.65 -9.39 10.34
C LEU A 90 -8.79 -8.67 11.68
N SER A 91 -7.76 -8.66 12.52
CA SER A 91 -7.88 -8.06 13.86
C SER A 91 -8.03 -6.53 13.83
N TRP A 92 -7.73 -5.89 12.69
CA TRP A 92 -8.04 -4.49 12.43
C TRP A 92 -9.53 -4.17 12.50
N LEU A 93 -10.42 -5.13 12.22
CA LEU A 93 -11.87 -4.98 12.35
C LEU A 93 -12.33 -4.79 13.81
N THR A 94 -11.48 -5.16 14.76
CA THR A 94 -11.85 -5.20 16.19
C THR A 94 -11.37 -3.97 16.96
N TYR A 95 -10.76 -2.99 16.30
CA TYR A 95 -10.37 -1.73 16.94
C TYR A 95 -10.61 -0.52 16.04
N LEU A 96 -11.33 0.49 16.56
CA LEU A 96 -11.61 1.73 15.85
C LEU A 96 -10.54 2.81 16.10
N ASN A 97 -10.01 2.89 17.33
CA ASN A 97 -8.97 3.85 17.69
C ASN A 97 -7.60 3.16 17.78
N PRO A 98 -6.72 3.30 16.77
CA PRO A 98 -5.40 2.65 16.77
C PRO A 98 -4.44 3.22 17.84
N PHE A 99 -4.72 4.42 18.36
CA PHE A 99 -3.83 5.13 19.27
C PHE A 99 -4.10 4.81 20.75
N LYS A 100 -5.27 4.24 21.08
CA LYS A 100 -5.59 3.80 22.45
C LYS A 100 -4.55 2.77 22.91
N PRO A 101 -3.99 2.87 24.13
CA PRO A 101 -2.93 1.95 24.59
C PRO A 101 -3.25 0.47 24.41
N ALA A 102 -4.50 0.06 24.68
CA ALA A 102 -4.97 -1.32 24.51
C ALA A 102 -4.94 -1.84 23.04
N ASN A 103 -4.92 -0.95 22.06
CA ASN A 103 -4.94 -1.29 20.63
C ASN A 103 -3.57 -1.19 19.96
N GLN A 104 -2.63 -0.47 20.58
CA GLN A 104 -1.30 -0.23 20.01
C GLN A 104 -0.55 -1.50 19.62
N PRO A 105 -0.61 -2.62 20.38
CA PRO A 105 0.09 -3.83 19.97
C PRO A 105 -0.29 -4.37 18.60
N ARG A 106 -1.57 -4.18 18.24
CA ARG A 106 -2.12 -4.58 16.94
C ARG A 106 -1.86 -3.50 15.90
N ALA A 107 -2.20 -2.26 16.24
CA ALA A 107 -2.09 -1.13 15.33
C ALA A 107 -0.66 -0.89 14.83
N VAL A 108 0.37 -1.04 15.69
CA VAL A 108 1.78 -0.92 15.27
C VAL A 108 2.10 -1.92 14.16
N PHE A 109 1.68 -3.18 14.33
CA PHE A 109 1.90 -4.23 13.35
C PHE A 109 1.21 -3.91 12.02
N HIS A 110 -0.06 -3.49 12.09
CA HIS A 110 -0.85 -3.16 10.91
C HIS A 110 -0.34 -1.94 10.15
N TRP A 111 0.08 -0.87 10.83
CA TRP A 111 0.58 0.32 10.15
C TRP A 111 1.90 0.08 9.42
N ILE A 112 2.74 -0.82 9.92
CA ILE A 112 3.94 -1.28 9.20
C ILE A 112 3.52 -2.14 8.00
N ALA A 113 2.57 -3.06 8.17
CA ALA A 113 2.09 -3.91 7.08
C ALA A 113 1.41 -3.10 5.96
N ILE A 114 0.62 -2.07 6.30
CA ILE A 114 -0.04 -1.19 5.34
C ILE A 114 1.01 -0.48 4.47
N ALA A 115 2.07 0.04 5.08
CA ALA A 115 3.15 0.71 4.35
C ALA A 115 3.78 -0.21 3.30
N ILE A 116 4.13 -1.45 3.68
CA ILE A 116 4.70 -2.44 2.77
C ILE A 116 3.70 -2.81 1.67
N SER A 117 2.43 -3.04 2.03
CA SER A 117 1.37 -3.42 1.11
C SER A 117 1.15 -2.35 0.04
N LEU A 118 1.12 -1.07 0.45
CA LEU A 118 0.98 0.05 -0.47
C LEU A 118 2.13 0.14 -1.49
N LEU A 119 3.37 -0.12 -1.08
CA LEU A 119 4.51 -0.16 -2.01
C LEU A 119 4.37 -1.32 -3.03
N MET A 120 3.91 -2.49 -2.58
CA MET A 120 3.69 -3.64 -3.49
C MET A 120 2.55 -3.39 -4.48
N VAL A 121 1.42 -2.85 -4.00
CA VAL A 121 0.27 -2.50 -4.85
C VAL A 121 0.70 -1.49 -5.92
N ARG A 122 1.45 -0.45 -5.54
CA ARG A 122 1.97 0.54 -6.50
C ARG A 122 2.93 -0.06 -7.50
N THR A 123 3.85 -0.91 -7.05
CA THR A 123 4.76 -1.62 -7.95
C THR A 123 3.97 -2.42 -8.99
N MET A 124 2.89 -3.09 -8.59
CA MET A 124 2.05 -3.83 -9.52
C MET A 124 1.25 -2.91 -10.46
N ALA A 125 0.73 -1.79 -9.97
CA ALA A 125 0.06 -0.80 -10.82
C ALA A 125 1.01 -0.27 -11.91
N VAL A 126 2.24 0.11 -11.54
CA VAL A 126 3.29 0.53 -12.47
C VAL A 126 3.58 -0.57 -13.49
N ALA A 127 3.81 -1.80 -13.04
CA ALA A 127 4.10 -2.92 -13.92
C ALA A 127 2.95 -3.18 -14.91
N ASN A 128 1.70 -3.09 -14.45
CA ASN A 128 0.53 -3.27 -15.29
C ASN A 128 0.39 -2.15 -16.34
N ASN A 129 0.58 -0.89 -15.93
CA ASN A 129 0.54 0.25 -16.84
C ASN A 129 1.63 0.15 -17.92
N LEU A 130 2.83 -0.30 -17.54
CA LEU A 130 3.90 -0.55 -18.50
C LEU A 130 3.58 -1.73 -19.43
N ALA A 131 2.98 -2.81 -18.91
CA ALA A 131 2.54 -3.92 -19.75
C ALA A 131 1.55 -3.45 -20.82
N ILE A 132 0.55 -2.65 -20.44
CA ILE A 132 -0.39 -2.04 -21.39
C ILE A 132 0.34 -1.14 -22.39
N ALA A 133 1.22 -0.25 -21.92
CA ALA A 133 1.95 0.69 -22.77
C ALA A 133 2.81 0.01 -23.85
N PHE A 134 3.31 -1.19 -23.57
CA PHE A 134 4.12 -1.99 -24.48
C PHE A 134 3.33 -3.12 -25.15
N GLU A 135 1.99 -3.07 -25.11
CA GLU A 135 1.10 -4.07 -25.71
C GLU A 135 1.39 -5.52 -25.25
N LEU A 136 1.89 -5.66 -24.03
CA LEU A 136 2.11 -6.95 -23.38
C LEU A 136 0.84 -7.39 -22.64
N GLN A 137 0.79 -8.68 -22.30
CA GLN A 137 -0.30 -9.22 -21.50
C GLN A 137 -0.29 -8.60 -20.08
N ASP A 138 -1.32 -7.83 -19.76
CA ASP A 138 -1.54 -7.24 -18.44
C ASP A 138 -2.55 -8.06 -17.62
N LEU A 139 -2.56 -7.84 -16.29
CA LEU A 139 -3.38 -8.62 -15.37
C LEU A 139 -4.67 -7.87 -14.99
N LEU A 140 -4.64 -6.54 -14.98
CA LEU A 140 -5.75 -5.74 -14.46
C LEU A 140 -6.89 -5.57 -15.46
N THR A 141 -6.61 -5.51 -16.76
CA THR A 141 -7.64 -5.43 -17.80
C THR A 141 -8.56 -6.66 -17.76
N PRO A 142 -8.07 -7.92 -17.88
CA PRO A 142 -8.95 -9.09 -17.82
C PRO A 142 -9.63 -9.25 -16.44
N LEU A 143 -8.94 -8.90 -15.35
CA LEU A 143 -9.53 -8.94 -14.01
C LEU A 143 -10.69 -7.94 -13.87
N SER A 144 -10.49 -6.70 -14.30
CA SER A 144 -11.52 -5.65 -14.23
C SER A 144 -12.74 -6.00 -15.08
N ALA A 145 -12.53 -6.57 -16.28
CA ALA A 145 -13.61 -7.07 -17.12
C ALA A 145 -14.39 -8.21 -16.45
N ALA A 146 -13.69 -9.18 -15.84
CA ALA A 146 -14.32 -10.28 -15.11
C ALA A 146 -15.13 -9.79 -13.90
N VAL A 147 -14.61 -8.82 -13.14
CA VAL A 147 -15.34 -8.22 -12.01
C VAL A 147 -16.54 -7.40 -12.49
N ALA A 148 -16.41 -6.64 -13.58
CA ALA A 148 -17.50 -5.86 -14.17
C ALA A 148 -18.66 -6.74 -14.67
N ALA A 149 -18.39 -7.98 -15.06
CA ALA A 149 -19.43 -8.94 -15.42
C ALA A 149 -20.25 -9.44 -14.21
N LEU A 150 -19.73 -9.29 -12.99
CA LEU A 150 -20.30 -9.86 -11.76
C LEU A 150 -20.80 -8.81 -10.76
N ALA A 151 -20.42 -7.54 -10.93
CA ALA A 151 -20.68 -6.49 -9.95
C ALA A 151 -21.21 -5.20 -10.60
N PRO A 152 -22.02 -4.42 -9.86
CA PRO A 152 -22.41 -3.07 -10.26
C PRO A 152 -21.20 -2.18 -10.57
N SER A 153 -21.33 -1.31 -11.59
CA SER A 153 -20.24 -0.46 -12.09
C SER A 153 -19.58 0.40 -11.01
N ASN A 154 -20.36 0.91 -10.05
CA ASN A 154 -19.88 1.72 -8.93
C ASN A 154 -19.03 0.94 -7.91
N LEU A 155 -19.04 -0.40 -7.95
CA LEU A 155 -18.27 -1.27 -7.06
C LEU A 155 -17.05 -1.91 -7.72
N VAL A 156 -16.99 -1.93 -9.06
CA VAL A 156 -15.93 -2.63 -9.81
C VAL A 156 -14.53 -2.21 -9.35
N TYR A 157 -14.27 -0.90 -9.29
CA TYR A 157 -12.99 -0.37 -8.83
C TYR A 157 -12.63 -0.88 -7.42
N MET A 158 -13.57 -0.76 -6.48
CA MET A 158 -13.36 -1.17 -5.08
C MET A 158 -13.10 -2.68 -4.96
N LEU A 159 -13.81 -3.50 -5.71
CA LEU A 159 -13.65 -4.95 -5.70
C LEU A 159 -12.31 -5.37 -6.31
N VAL A 160 -11.92 -4.79 -7.44
CA VAL A 160 -10.61 -5.04 -8.05
C VAL A 160 -9.51 -4.66 -7.06
N VAL A 161 -9.52 -3.45 -6.51
CA VAL A 161 -8.52 -3.02 -5.51
C VAL A 161 -8.50 -3.97 -4.31
N THR A 162 -9.66 -4.42 -3.81
CA THR A 162 -9.72 -5.36 -2.67
C THR A 162 -9.09 -6.71 -3.01
N ILE A 163 -9.39 -7.26 -4.19
CA ILE A 163 -8.81 -8.53 -4.67
C ILE A 163 -7.29 -8.41 -4.77
N LEU A 164 -6.78 -7.28 -5.25
CA LEU A 164 -5.33 -7.06 -5.41
C LEU A 164 -4.63 -6.80 -4.07
N VAL A 165 -5.25 -6.03 -3.19
CA VAL A 165 -4.65 -5.65 -1.89
C VAL A 165 -4.62 -6.84 -0.94
N ALA A 166 -5.59 -7.76 -0.99
CA ALA A 166 -5.67 -8.91 -0.09
C ALA A 166 -4.39 -9.79 -0.04
N PRO A 167 -3.82 -10.27 -1.17
CA PRO A 167 -2.58 -11.04 -1.14
C PRO A 167 -1.39 -10.20 -0.64
N PHE A 168 -1.29 -8.93 -1.07
CA PHE A 168 -0.22 -8.03 -0.61
C PHE A 168 -0.31 -7.70 0.87
N TRP A 169 -1.52 -7.59 1.40
CA TRP A 169 -1.78 -7.45 2.82
C TRP A 169 -1.21 -8.65 3.57
N LEU A 170 -1.57 -9.87 3.17
CA LEU A 170 -1.06 -11.08 3.80
C LEU A 170 0.47 -11.18 3.72
N ILE A 171 1.06 -10.99 2.53
CA ILE A 171 2.52 -10.97 2.34
C ILE A 171 3.17 -9.95 3.28
N SER A 172 2.60 -8.74 3.36
CA SER A 172 3.13 -7.68 4.23
C SER A 172 3.13 -8.08 5.69
N LEU A 173 2.07 -8.72 6.18
CA LEU A 173 2.01 -9.22 7.56
C LEU A 173 3.17 -10.20 7.85
N TYR A 174 3.53 -11.06 6.91
CA TYR A 174 4.67 -11.98 7.07
C TYR A 174 6.03 -11.29 6.99
N MET A 175 6.12 -10.14 6.31
CA MET A 175 7.34 -9.32 6.26
C MET A 175 7.56 -8.51 7.54
N VAL A 176 6.49 -8.05 8.20
CA VAL A 176 6.56 -7.19 9.40
C VAL A 176 7.44 -7.77 10.52
N PRO A 177 7.34 -9.06 10.92
CA PRO A 177 8.20 -9.61 11.97
C PRO A 177 9.69 -9.48 11.69
N HIS A 178 10.10 -9.61 10.43
CA HIS A 178 11.51 -9.51 10.02
C HIS A 178 12.00 -8.06 10.15
N LEU A 179 11.17 -7.12 9.71
CA LEU A 179 11.45 -5.69 9.84
C LEU A 179 11.46 -5.23 11.31
N LEU A 180 10.54 -5.74 12.13
CA LEU A 180 10.48 -5.40 13.55
C LEU A 180 11.67 -5.97 14.32
N LYS A 181 12.05 -7.23 14.08
CA LYS A 181 13.21 -7.86 14.73
C LYS A 181 14.50 -7.06 14.46
N THR A 182 14.72 -6.64 13.22
CA THR A 182 15.89 -5.83 12.83
C THR A 182 15.84 -4.41 13.42
N ALA A 183 14.65 -3.80 13.47
CA ALA A 183 14.48 -2.48 14.06
C ALA A 183 14.63 -2.46 15.59
N ILE A 184 14.28 -3.56 16.28
CA ILE A 184 14.40 -3.71 17.73
C ILE A 184 15.83 -4.09 18.14
N SER A 185 16.47 -5.05 17.44
CA SER A 185 17.84 -5.49 17.76
C SER A 185 18.89 -4.38 17.60
N GLY A 186 18.62 -3.39 16.74
CA GLY A 186 19.48 -2.21 16.56
C GLY A 186 19.25 -1.07 17.56
N ARG A 187 18.42 -1.25 18.60
CA ARG A 187 18.22 -0.25 19.66
C ARG A 187 19.15 -0.54 20.84
N PRO A 188 19.90 0.45 21.35
CA PRO A 188 20.59 0.27 22.62
C PRO A 188 19.55 -0.02 23.71
N HIS A 189 19.76 -1.08 24.48
CA HIS A 189 18.90 -1.39 25.63
C HIS A 189 18.93 -0.20 26.59
N PRO A 190 17.78 0.31 27.06
CA PRO A 190 17.76 1.23 28.17
C PRO A 190 18.30 0.47 29.38
N ILE A 191 19.43 0.93 29.91
CA ILE A 191 20.00 0.53 31.21
C ILE A 191 19.15 1.19 32.29
#